data_AF-A0A7S1RDN2-F1
#
_entry.id   AF-A0A7S1RDN2-F1
#
_cell.length_a   1.000
_cell.length_b   1.000
_cell.length_c   1.000
_cell.angle_alpha   90.00
_cell.angle_beta   90.00
_cell.angle_gamma   90.00
#
_symmetry.space_group_name_H-M   'P 1'
#
loop_
_entity.id
_entity.type
_entity.pdbx_description
1 polymer ?
#
loop_
_entity_poly.entity_id
_entity_poly.type
_entity_poly.pdbx_seq_one_letter_code
_entity_poly.pdbx_strand_id
1 'polypeptide(L)'
;DGKIYFAPYDADHALVIDPCQSTVETCGPAMRGESKYEAAGMLASDGKIYFAPFNADRVLVIDPCQSTVEALGPVLPGSGKYRAAGVLAHDGKIYFVPSGYRCDHVLVIDPRQSTVETLGPGPSGGAKYYAAGVLAPDGKIYF
;
A
#
# COMPACT_ATOMS: atom_id res chain seq x y z
N ASP A 1 6.51 -9.74 -13.44
CA ASP A 1 7.74 -10.07 -14.18
C ASP A 1 8.58 -11.17 -13.52
N GLY A 2 8.15 -11.74 -12.38
CA GLY A 2 8.89 -12.78 -11.65
C GLY A 2 9.82 -12.22 -10.56
N LYS A 3 9.93 -10.89 -10.45
CA LYS A 3 10.69 -10.21 -9.40
C LYS A 3 9.84 -9.92 -8.17
N ILE A 4 10.52 -9.64 -7.06
CA ILE A 4 9.91 -9.32 -5.76
C ILE A 4 10.21 -7.86 -5.45
N TYR A 5 9.19 -7.09 -5.08
CA TYR A 5 9.29 -5.65 -4.85
C TYR A 5 8.94 -5.30 -3.41
N PHE A 6 9.76 -4.47 -2.79
CA PHE A 6 9.53 -3.95 -1.44
C PHE A 6 9.48 -2.44 -1.45
N ALA A 7 8.43 -1.87 -0.85
CA ALA A 7 8.43 -0.45 -0.53
C ALA A 7 9.43 -0.17 0.61
N PRO A 8 10.11 0.98 0.58
CA PRO A 8 11.03 1.33 1.64
C PRO A 8 10.33 1.82 2.91
N TYR A 9 10.77 1.35 4.07
CA TYR A 9 10.42 1.96 5.36
C TYR A 9 11.30 3.19 5.62
N ASP A 10 12.58 3.00 5.94
CA ASP A 10 13.56 4.09 6.13
C ASP A 10 14.56 4.24 4.96
N ALA A 11 14.63 3.26 4.06
CA ALA A 11 15.51 3.32 2.89
C ALA A 11 15.06 4.40 1.88
N ASP A 12 15.96 4.85 1.01
CA ASP A 12 15.61 5.86 -0.02
C ASP A 12 14.93 5.25 -1.25
N HIS A 13 15.10 3.96 -1.54
CA HIS A 13 14.59 3.35 -2.76
C HIS A 13 13.80 2.07 -2.50
N ALA A 14 12.88 1.74 -3.41
CA ALA A 14 12.24 0.43 -3.42
C ALA A 14 13.29 -0.65 -3.74
N LEU A 15 13.22 -1.78 -3.05
CA LEU A 15 14.09 -2.93 -3.28
C LEU A 15 13.45 -3.85 -4.32
N VAL A 16 14.27 -4.35 -5.25
CA VAL A 16 13.87 -5.36 -6.23
C VAL A 16 14.78 -6.57 -6.09
N ILE A 17 14.20 -7.76 -5.95
CA ILE A 17 14.94 -9.02 -5.93
C ILE A 17 14.53 -9.82 -7.16
N ASP A 18 15.52 -10.24 -7.95
CA ASP A 18 15.33 -11.24 -8.99
C ASP A 18 15.76 -12.61 -8.45
N PRO A 19 14.82 -13.50 -8.09
CA PRO A 19 15.16 -14.80 -7.53
C PRO A 19 15.77 -15.75 -8.56
N CYS A 20 15.51 -15.55 -9.85
CA CYS A 20 16.07 -16.37 -10.92
C CYS A 20 17.53 -16.02 -11.19
N GLN A 21 17.90 -14.74 -11.04
CA GLN A 21 19.27 -14.25 -11.23
C GLN A 21 20.04 -14.11 -9.91
N SER A 22 19.37 -14.24 -8.77
CA SER A 22 19.95 -13.99 -7.44
C SER A 22 20.56 -12.59 -7.31
N THR A 23 19.92 -11.59 -7.92
CA THR A 23 20.35 -10.18 -7.88
C THR A 23 19.45 -9.35 -7.00
N VAL A 24 20.01 -8.24 -6.52
CA VAL A 24 19.32 -7.21 -5.75
C VAL A 24 19.57 -5.88 -6.42
N GLU A 25 18.48 -5.18 -6.74
CA GLU A 25 18.47 -3.90 -7.44
C GLU A 25 17.56 -2.92 -6.69
N THR A 26 17.60 -1.65 -7.09
CA THR A 26 16.65 -0.63 -6.61
C THR A 26 15.82 -0.07 -7.75
N CYS A 27 14.62 0.41 -7.43
CA CYS A 27 13.68 0.94 -8.42
C CYS A 27 13.21 2.35 -8.06
N GLY A 28 13.12 3.20 -9.09
CA GLY A 28 12.61 4.57 -8.98
C GLY A 28 13.54 5.59 -8.31
N PRO A 29 13.11 6.86 -8.25
CA PRO A 29 13.85 7.94 -7.60
C PRO A 29 13.92 7.76 -6.08
N ALA A 30 14.80 8.53 -5.44
CA ALA A 30 14.92 8.55 -3.99
C ALA A 30 13.64 9.13 -3.32
N MET A 31 13.07 8.37 -2.40
CA MET A 31 11.92 8.71 -1.57
C MET A 31 12.40 9.14 -0.18
N ARG A 32 12.51 10.46 0.01
CA ARG A 32 12.92 11.09 1.27
C ARG A 32 11.89 10.85 2.39
N GLY A 33 12.37 10.89 3.63
CA GLY A 33 11.54 10.73 4.84
C GLY A 33 11.73 9.38 5.52
N GLU A 34 11.21 9.28 6.74
CA GLU A 34 11.37 8.12 7.62
C GLU A 34 10.05 7.35 7.75
N SER A 35 10.14 6.04 7.92
CA SER A 35 9.02 5.16 8.21
C SER A 35 7.88 5.30 7.18
N LYS A 36 8.22 5.33 5.90
CA LYS A 36 7.32 5.72 4.82
C LYS A 36 6.18 4.72 4.61
N TYR A 37 6.53 3.45 4.41
CA TYR A 37 5.62 2.36 4.09
C TYR A 37 5.91 1.14 4.97
N GLU A 38 4.92 0.69 5.74
CA GLU A 38 5.01 -0.50 6.63
C GLU A 38 4.12 -1.65 6.12
N ALA A 39 2.96 -1.32 5.53
CA ALA A 39 2.03 -2.29 4.98
C ALA A 39 2.61 -3.06 3.78
N ALA A 40 2.25 -4.34 3.67
CA ALA A 40 2.60 -5.16 2.51
C ALA A 40 1.94 -4.62 1.23
N GLY A 41 2.66 -4.72 0.11
CA GLY A 41 2.19 -4.27 -1.20
C GLY A 41 1.18 -5.23 -1.82
N MET A 42 0.18 -4.67 -2.49
CA MET A 42 -0.87 -5.43 -3.17
C MET A 42 -0.69 -5.35 -4.68
N LEU A 43 -0.50 -6.51 -5.32
CA LEU A 43 -0.49 -6.63 -6.77
C LEU A 43 -1.92 -6.57 -7.30
N ALA A 44 -2.20 -5.59 -8.16
CA ALA A 44 -3.52 -5.39 -8.76
C ALA A 44 -3.61 -5.98 -10.18
N SER A 45 -4.83 -5.99 -10.73
CA SER A 45 -5.11 -6.52 -12.07
C SER A 45 -4.49 -5.72 -13.21
N ASP A 46 -4.08 -4.48 -12.96
CA ASP A 46 -3.36 -3.65 -13.92
C ASP A 46 -1.85 -3.94 -13.96
N GLY A 47 -1.37 -4.88 -13.14
CA GLY A 47 0.03 -5.30 -13.06
C GLY A 47 0.90 -4.43 -12.15
N LYS A 48 0.34 -3.37 -11.53
CA LYS A 48 1.06 -2.50 -10.61
C LYS A 48 0.92 -2.97 -9.15
N ILE A 49 1.86 -2.54 -8.31
CA ILE A 49 1.91 -2.89 -6.88
C ILE A 49 1.65 -1.63 -6.06
N TYR A 50 0.67 -1.70 -5.17
CA TYR A 50 0.20 -0.58 -4.37
C TYR A 50 0.56 -0.75 -2.90
N PHE A 51 1.11 0.29 -2.27
CA PHE A 51 1.44 0.31 -0.85
C PHE A 51 0.75 1.48 -0.16
N ALA A 52 0.01 1.18 0.91
CA ALA A 52 -0.59 2.19 1.75
C ALA A 52 0.46 2.93 2.58
N PRO A 53 0.35 4.26 2.75
CA PRO A 53 1.34 5.03 3.50
C PRO A 53 1.26 4.77 5.00
N PHE A 54 2.42 4.62 5.64
CA PHE A 54 2.54 4.68 7.10
C PHE A 54 2.73 6.15 7.53
N ASN A 55 3.93 6.70 7.35
CA ASN A 55 4.22 8.13 7.53
C ASN A 55 4.36 8.90 6.20
N ALA A 56 4.37 8.23 5.05
CA ALA A 56 4.34 8.91 3.76
C ALA A 56 3.01 9.67 3.55
N ASP A 57 3.01 10.66 2.65
CA ASP A 57 1.82 11.47 2.37
C ASP A 57 0.83 10.79 1.42
N ARG A 58 1.28 9.85 0.58
CA ARG A 58 0.49 9.31 -0.53
C ARG A 58 0.72 7.81 -0.68
N VAL A 59 -0.15 7.16 -1.44
CA VAL A 59 0.02 5.75 -1.83
C VAL A 59 1.25 5.63 -2.72
N LEU A 60 2.10 4.64 -2.45
CA LEU A 60 3.16 4.26 -3.38
C LEU A 60 2.59 3.33 -4.44
N VAL A 61 2.95 3.58 -5.69
CA VAL A 61 2.69 2.66 -6.78
C VAL A 61 4.01 2.31 -7.44
N ILE A 62 4.27 1.02 -7.58
CA ILE A 62 5.41 0.50 -8.34
C ILE A 62 4.85 -0.14 -9.62
N ASP A 63 5.39 0.25 -10.77
CA ASP A 63 5.12 -0.38 -12.06
C ASP A 63 6.30 -1.29 -12.43
N PRO A 64 6.16 -2.62 -12.30
CA PRO A 64 7.21 -3.57 -12.66
C PRO A 64 7.58 -3.55 -14.15
N CYS A 65 6.63 -3.23 -15.03
CA CYS A 65 6.86 -3.23 -16.48
C CYS A 65 7.72 -2.03 -16.91
N GLN A 66 7.57 -0.90 -16.23
CA GLN A 66 8.32 0.32 -16.52
C GLN A 66 9.51 0.55 -15.58
N SER A 67 9.63 -0.24 -14.51
CA SER A 67 10.59 -0.01 -13.41
C SER A 67 10.47 1.41 -12.84
N THR A 68 9.23 1.89 -12.68
CA THR A 68 8.93 3.23 -12.16
C THR A 68 8.24 3.15 -10.81
N VAL A 69 8.33 4.26 -10.09
CA VAL A 69 7.69 4.47 -8.79
C VAL A 69 6.99 5.82 -8.83
N GLU A 70 5.71 5.86 -8.43
CA GLU A 70 4.91 7.07 -8.40
C GLU A 70 4.11 7.19 -7.10
N ALA A 71 3.74 8.42 -6.74
CA ALA A 71 2.92 8.73 -5.59
C ALA A 71 1.49 9.06 -6.05
N LEU A 72 0.53 8.23 -5.63
CA LEU A 72 -0.85 8.29 -6.11
C LEU A 72 -1.80 8.93 -5.09
N GLY A 73 -2.74 9.72 -5.59
CA GLY A 73 -3.86 10.25 -4.81
C GLY A 73 -3.57 11.55 -4.05
N PRO A 74 -4.54 12.00 -3.22
CA PRO A 74 -4.39 13.18 -2.38
C PRO A 74 -3.40 12.93 -1.24
N VAL A 75 -2.97 14.02 -0.58
CA VAL A 75 -2.20 13.92 0.66
C VAL A 75 -3.10 13.36 1.77
N LEU A 76 -2.66 12.27 2.40
CA LEU A 76 -3.29 11.59 3.51
C LEU A 76 -2.63 12.04 4.81
N PRO A 77 -3.23 12.97 5.57
CA PRO A 77 -2.59 13.60 6.71
C PRO A 77 -2.39 12.62 7.87
N GLY A 78 -1.37 12.89 8.67
CA GLY A 78 -1.07 12.14 9.89
C GLY A 78 -0.01 11.05 9.70
N SER A 79 0.36 10.45 10.82
CA SER A 79 1.40 9.44 10.93
C SER A 79 0.82 8.11 11.41
N GLY A 80 1.55 7.04 11.12
CA GLY A 80 1.23 5.70 11.52
C GLY A 80 -0.08 5.15 10.97
N LYS A 81 -0.44 5.56 9.74
CA LYS A 81 -1.81 5.43 9.21
C LYS A 81 -2.22 3.98 8.93
N TYR A 82 -1.47 3.27 8.08
CA TYR A 82 -1.79 1.91 7.65
C TYR A 82 -0.58 1.00 7.86
N ARG A 83 -0.78 -0.10 8.62
CA ARG A 83 0.28 -1.10 8.91
C ARG A 83 -0.06 -2.48 8.36
N ALA A 84 -1.34 -2.85 8.40
CA ALA A 84 -1.80 -4.13 7.92
C ALA A 84 -1.76 -4.20 6.39
N ALA A 85 -1.56 -5.40 5.86
CA ALA A 85 -1.70 -5.63 4.42
C ALA A 85 -3.13 -5.30 3.96
N GLY A 86 -3.23 -4.77 2.74
CA GLY A 86 -4.50 -4.52 2.10
C GLY A 86 -5.18 -5.81 1.63
N VAL A 87 -6.41 -5.68 1.15
CA VAL A 87 -7.15 -6.78 0.52
C VAL A 87 -7.67 -6.30 -0.82
N LEU A 88 -7.38 -7.06 -1.88
CA LEU A 88 -8.00 -6.88 -3.19
C LEU A 88 -9.39 -7.51 -3.17
N ALA A 89 -10.43 -6.70 -3.33
CA ALA A 89 -11.82 -7.14 -3.31
C ALA A 89 -12.33 -7.55 -4.71
N HIS A 90 -13.52 -8.15 -4.77
CA HIS A 90 -14.14 -8.57 -6.04
C HIS A 90 -14.49 -7.43 -6.98
N ASP A 91 -14.70 -6.22 -6.46
CA ASP A 91 -14.92 -5.03 -7.28
C ASP A 91 -13.61 -4.52 -7.95
N GLY A 92 -12.48 -5.15 -7.62
CA GLY A 92 -11.16 -4.80 -8.15
C GLY A 92 -10.46 -3.67 -7.38
N LYS A 93 -11.05 -3.17 -6.30
CA LYS A 93 -10.44 -2.15 -5.43
C LYS A 93 -9.65 -2.79 -4.31
N ILE A 94 -8.68 -2.04 -3.78
CA ILE A 94 -7.84 -2.44 -2.66
C ILE A 94 -8.23 -1.68 -1.41
N TYR A 95 -8.43 -2.39 -0.31
CA TYR A 95 -8.86 -1.83 0.97
C TYR A 95 -7.79 -1.99 2.03
N PHE A 96 -7.42 -0.90 2.72
CA PHE A 96 -6.53 -0.94 3.89
C PHE A 96 -7.22 -0.39 5.13
N VAL A 97 -7.10 -1.12 6.24
CA VAL A 97 -7.69 -0.71 7.52
C VAL A 97 -6.80 0.28 8.27
N PRO A 98 -7.38 1.32 8.89
CA PRO A 98 -6.62 2.32 9.63
C PRO A 98 -6.04 1.73 10.93
N SER A 99 -4.75 1.93 11.17
CA SER A 99 -4.06 1.45 12.38
C SER A 99 -3.75 2.56 13.39
N GLY A 100 -3.67 3.82 12.93
CA GLY A 100 -3.11 4.94 13.69
C GLY A 100 -4.11 5.82 14.47
N TYR A 101 -3.57 6.59 15.41
CA TYR A 101 -4.31 7.48 16.31
C TYR A 101 -5.17 8.54 15.61
N ARG A 102 -4.71 9.03 14.46
CA ARG A 102 -5.38 10.08 13.66
C ARG A 102 -5.83 9.56 12.30
N CYS A 103 -5.98 8.24 12.18
CA CYS A 103 -6.49 7.58 11.00
C CYS A 103 -7.72 6.77 11.45
N ASP A 104 -8.90 7.20 11.03
CA ASP A 104 -10.19 6.56 11.27
C ASP A 104 -10.91 6.23 9.97
N HIS A 105 -10.23 6.40 8.84
CA HIS A 105 -10.77 6.10 7.52
C HIS A 105 -10.10 4.85 6.92
N VAL A 106 -10.91 4.01 6.29
CA VAL A 106 -10.43 2.94 5.42
C VAL A 106 -9.91 3.57 4.14
N LEU A 107 -8.69 3.24 3.74
CA LEU A 107 -8.15 3.63 2.45
C LEU A 107 -8.70 2.72 1.36
N VAL A 108 -9.16 3.32 0.27
CA VAL A 108 -9.64 2.59 -0.90
C VAL A 108 -8.85 3.07 -2.11
N ILE A 109 -8.28 2.12 -2.83
CA ILE A 109 -7.55 2.39 -4.07
C ILE A 109 -8.30 1.70 -5.21
N ASP A 110 -8.58 2.43 -6.29
CA ASP A 110 -9.07 1.86 -7.54
C ASP A 110 -7.91 1.83 -8.55
N PRO A 111 -7.30 0.65 -8.79
CA PRO A 111 -6.20 0.51 -9.75
C PRO A 111 -6.63 0.87 -11.17
N ARG A 112 -7.86 0.52 -11.57
CA ARG A 112 -8.35 0.72 -12.94
C ARG A 112 -8.51 2.20 -13.27
N GLN A 113 -8.87 3.00 -12.27
CA GLN A 113 -9.04 4.44 -12.41
C GLN A 113 -7.83 5.24 -11.94
N SER A 114 -6.84 4.59 -11.31
CA SER A 114 -5.72 5.26 -10.65
C SER A 114 -6.21 6.34 -9.67
N THR A 115 -7.17 5.97 -8.81
CA THR A 115 -7.73 6.88 -7.81
C THR A 115 -7.56 6.33 -6.40
N VAL A 116 -7.56 7.26 -5.45
CA VAL A 116 -7.48 6.99 -4.01
C VAL A 116 -8.60 7.76 -3.34
N GLU A 117 -9.44 7.04 -2.61
CA GLU A 117 -10.53 7.57 -1.81
C GLU A 117 -10.47 7.01 -0.39
N THR A 118 -11.29 7.53 0.51
CA THR A 118 -11.35 7.11 1.90
C THR A 118 -12.79 6.91 2.34
N LEU A 119 -13.07 5.85 3.10
CA LEU A 119 -14.38 5.56 3.67
C LEU A 119 -14.38 5.75 5.18
N GLY A 120 -15.44 6.33 5.74
CA GLY A 120 -15.64 6.51 7.18
C GLY A 120 -16.24 7.86 7.53
N PRO A 121 -16.02 8.36 8.77
CA PRO A 121 -15.11 7.81 9.79
C PRO A 121 -15.62 6.51 10.41
N GLY A 122 -14.69 5.63 10.77
CA GLY A 122 -14.90 4.47 11.62
C GLY A 122 -14.56 4.76 13.09
N PRO A 123 -14.38 3.73 13.93
CA PRO A 123 -14.03 3.90 15.34
C PRO A 123 -12.73 4.68 15.55
N SER A 124 -12.80 5.67 16.43
CA SER A 124 -11.62 6.41 16.89
C SER A 124 -10.86 5.62 17.96
N GLY A 125 -9.59 5.96 18.17
CA GLY A 125 -8.69 5.20 19.03
C GLY A 125 -7.29 5.15 18.45
N GLY A 126 -6.33 4.74 19.28
CA GLY A 126 -4.92 4.64 18.90
C GLY A 126 -4.64 3.45 17.99
N ALA A 127 -3.86 2.52 18.52
CA ALA A 127 -3.55 1.21 17.97
C ALA A 127 -4.85 0.37 17.81
N LYS A 128 -5.44 0.34 16.60
CA LYS A 128 -6.75 -0.31 16.36
C LYS A 128 -6.63 -1.63 15.61
N TYR A 129 -6.27 -1.58 14.34
CA TYR A 129 -6.30 -2.74 13.45
C TYR A 129 -4.89 -3.03 12.91
N TYR A 130 -4.37 -4.21 13.23
CA TYR A 130 -3.04 -4.69 12.82
C TYR A 130 -3.11 -5.96 11.95
N ALA A 131 -4.23 -6.67 12.01
CA ALA A 131 -4.44 -7.87 11.21
C ALA A 131 -4.75 -7.49 9.75
N ALA A 132 -4.17 -8.24 8.82
CA ALA A 132 -4.56 -8.19 7.42
C ALA A 132 -5.96 -8.76 7.27
N GLY A 133 -6.74 -8.19 6.35
CA GLY A 133 -8.05 -8.73 6.03
C GLY A 133 -7.98 -9.95 5.12
N VAL A 134 -9.09 -10.66 5.02
CA VAL A 134 -9.30 -11.77 4.09
C VAL A 134 -10.58 -11.55 3.31
N LEU A 135 -10.52 -11.73 1.99
CA LEU A 135 -11.70 -11.78 1.13
C LEU A 135 -12.36 -13.16 1.26
N ALA A 136 -13.61 -13.20 1.72
CA ALA A 136 -14.39 -14.42 1.83
C ALA A 136 -15.16 -14.72 0.53
N PRO A 137 -15.59 -15.98 0.31
CA PRO A 137 -16.37 -16.36 -0.88
C PRO A 137 -17.73 -15.66 -1.02
N ASP A 138 -18.27 -15.10 0.07
CA ASP A 138 -19.50 -14.31 0.05
C ASP A 138 -19.27 -12.86 -0.42
N GLY A 139 -18.03 -12.53 -0.79
CA GLY A 139 -17.59 -11.23 -1.27
C GLY A 139 -17.37 -10.19 -0.20
N LYS A 140 -17.49 -10.55 1.09
CA LYS A 140 -17.15 -9.67 2.20
C LYS A 140 -15.67 -9.77 2.54
N ILE A 141 -15.14 -8.69 3.11
CA ILE A 141 -13.80 -8.67 3.69
C ILE A 141 -13.92 -8.72 5.20
N TYR A 142 -13.15 -9.60 5.84
CA TYR A 142 -13.06 -9.74 7.28
C TYR A 142 -11.66 -9.37 7.73
N PHE A 143 -11.55 -8.50 8.74
CA PHE A 143 -10.29 -8.05 9.33
C PHE A 143 -10.15 -8.54 10.77
#